data_AF-A0A6V8DUR8-F1
#
_entry.id   AF-A0A6V8DUR8-F1
#
_cell.length_a   1.000
_cell.length_b   1.000
_cell.length_c   1.000
_cell.angle_alpha   90.00
_cell.angle_beta   90.00
_cell.angle_gamma   90.00
#
_symmetry.space_group_name_H-M   'P 1'
#
loop_
_entity.id
_entity.type
_entity.pdbx_description
1 polymer ?
#
loop_
_entity_poly.entity_id
_entity_poly.type
_entity_poly.pdbx_seq_one_letter_code
_entity_poly.pdbx_strand_id
1 'polypeptide(L)' 'MVLVTRADLNLSKGKMAAQCGHAVSECVLKASSKDNKVLKRYISNGARKIV' A
#
# COMPACT_ATOMS: atom_id res chain seq x y z
N MET A 1 6.01 2.82 2.56
CA MET A 1 4.72 2.16 2.89
C MET A 1 5.02 0.72 3.25
N VAL A 2 4.40 0.20 4.30
CA VAL A 2 4.50 -1.22 4.69
C VAL A 2 3.13 -1.84 4.52
N LEU A 3 3.09 -3.00 3.89
CA LEU A 3 1.91 -3.81 3.66
C LEU A 3 2.07 -5.05 4.53
N VAL A 4 1.11 -5.31 5.41
CA VAL A 4 1.14 -6.50 6.26
C VAL A 4 0.11 -7.47 5.71
N THR A 5 0.55 -8.67 5.34
CA THR A 5 -0.33 -9.70 4.80
C THR A 5 -0.57 -10.80 5.83
N ARG A 6 -1.76 -11.41 5.76
CA ARG A 6 -2.12 -12.57 6.57
C ARG A 6 -1.68 -13.85 5.86
N ALA A 7 -0.61 -14.46 6.37
CA ALA A 7 -0.05 -15.70 5.81
C ALA A 7 -0.96 -16.91 6.04
N ASP A 8 -1.80 -16.89 7.07
CA ASP A 8 -2.70 -17.98 7.45
C ASP A 8 -3.86 -18.20 6.46
N LEU A 9 -4.15 -17.22 5.60
CA LEU A 9 -5.23 -17.29 4.61
C LEU A 9 -4.87 -18.09 3.34
N ASN A 10 -3.65 -18.63 3.23
CA ASN A 10 -3.18 -19.45 2.10
C ASN A 10 -3.56 -18.90 0.71
N LEU A 11 -3.42 -17.58 0.54
CA LEU A 11 -3.77 -16.91 -0.71
C LEU A 11 -2.81 -17.29 -1.84
N SER A 12 -3.35 -17.44 -3.06
CA SER A 12 -2.50 -17.54 -4.24
C SER A 12 -1.70 -16.25 -4.44
N LYS A 13 -0.53 -16.34 -5.08
CA LYS A 13 0.35 -15.18 -5.35
C LYS A 13 -0.40 -14.01 -5.99
N GLY A 14 -1.28 -14.30 -6.96
CA GLY A 14 -2.10 -13.29 -7.62
C GLY A 14 -3.13 -12.64 -6.70
N LYS A 15 -3.82 -13.43 -5.85
CA LYS A 15 -4.78 -12.88 -4.88
C LYS A 15 -4.07 -12.01 -3.84
N MET A 16 -2.92 -12.44 -3.34
CA MET A 16 -2.12 -11.64 -2.39
C MET A 16 -1.67 -10.31 -3.01
N ALA A 17 -1.18 -10.34 -4.25
CA ALA A 17 -0.79 -9.12 -4.98
C ALA A 17 -1.98 -8.16 -5.17
N ALA A 18 -3.17 -8.69 -5.51
CA ALA A 18 -4.38 -7.89 -5.64
C ALA A 18 -4.76 -7.20 -4.32
N GLN A 19 -4.74 -7.93 -3.20
CA GLN A 19 -5.03 -7.35 -1.89
C GLN A 19 -4.01 -6.28 -1.47
N CYS A 20 -2.72 -6.51 -1.75
CA CYS A 20 -1.69 -5.49 -1.57
C CYS A 20 -2.00 -4.23 -2.39
N GLY A 21 -2.45 -4.38 -3.64
CA GLY A 21 -2.87 -3.27 -4.50
C GLY A 21 -4.05 -2.49 -3.92
N HIS A 22 -5.08 -3.18 -3.42
CA HIS A 22 -6.23 -2.53 -2.77
C HIS A 22 -5.80 -1.72 -1.54
N ALA A 23 -4.98 -2.31 -0.66
CA ALA A 23 -4.47 -1.64 0.53
C ALA A 23 -3.63 -0.40 0.20
N VAL A 24 -2.82 -0.44 -0.85
CA VAL A 24 -2.07 0.73 -1.34
C VAL A 24 -3.02 1.84 -1.78
N SER A 25 -4.04 1.51 -2.59
CA SER A 25 -5.00 2.48 -3.11
C SER A 25 -5.71 3.22 -1.97
N GLU A 26 -6.19 2.48 -0.98
CA GLU A 26 -6.87 3.05 0.18
C GLU A 26 -5.93 3.91 1.03
N CYS A 27 -4.70 3.46 1.28
CA CYS A 27 -3.70 4.26 2.00
C CYS A 27 -3.35 5.56 1.27
N VAL A 28 -3.24 5.53 -0.06
CA VAL A 28 -2.96 6.73 -0.87
C VAL A 28 -4.12 7.71 -0.80
N LEU A 29 -5.37 7.25 -0.96
CA LEU A 29 -6.55 8.10 -0.85
C LEU A 29 -6.66 8.74 0.55
N LYS A 30 -6.41 7.96 1.60
CA LYS A 30 -6.40 8.44 2.98
C LYS A 30 -5.27 9.43 3.26
N ALA A 31 -4.07 9.19 2.72
CA ALA A 31 -2.96 10.11 2.86
C ALA A 31 -3.21 11.41 2.08
N SER A 32 -3.86 11.35 0.92
CA SER A 32 -4.21 12.52 0.12
C SER A 32 -5.12 13.48 0.89
N SER A 33 -6.08 12.96 1.65
CA SER A 33 -6.99 13.77 2.46
C SER A 33 -6.40 14.21 3.80
N LYS A 34 -5.52 13.42 4.43
CA LYS A 34 -4.95 13.73 5.76
C LYS A 34 -3.66 14.52 5.73
N ASP A 35 -2.72 14.15 4.86
CA ASP A 35 -1.41 14.78 4.76
C ASP A 35 -0.83 14.63 3.34
N ASN A 36 -1.22 15.59 2.49
CA ASN A 36 -0.78 15.63 1.10
C ASN A 36 0.74 15.90 0.98
N LYS A 37 1.37 16.56 1.96
CA LYS A 37 2.84 16.79 1.93
C LYS A 37 3.59 15.48 2.10
N VAL A 38 3.18 14.65 3.06
CA VAL A 38 3.74 13.30 3.26
C VAL A 38 3.52 12.43 2.04
N LEU A 39 2.31 12.47 1.44
CA LEU A 39 2.03 11.72 0.22
C LEU A 39 2.94 12.14 -0.95
N LYS A 40 3.10 13.45 -1.19
CA LYS A 40 3.99 13.97 -2.23
C LYS A 40 5.44 13.54 -2.01
N ARG A 41 5.94 13.63 -0.77
CA ARG A 41 7.30 13.16 -0.42
C ARG A 41 7.45 11.66 -0.65
N TYR A 42 6.44 10.87 -0.29
CA TYR A 42 6.47 9.42 -0.53
C TYR A 42 6.56 9.11 -2.04
N ILE A 43 5.77 9.78 -2.87
CA ILE A 43 5.77 9.61 -4.32
C ILE A 43 7.10 10.05 -4.93
N SER A 44 7.61 11.24 -4.54
CA SER A 44 8.88 11.77 -5.06
C SER A 44 10.09 10.89 -4.71
N ASN A 45 10.00 10.10 -3.63
CA ASN A 45 11.02 9.13 -3.24
C ASN A 45 10.75 7.71 -3.82
N GLY A 46 10.05 7.62 -4.95
CA GLY A 46 9.84 6.37 -5.68
C GLY A 46 8.73 5.47 -5.14
N ALA A 47 7.90 5.98 -4.22
CA ALA A 47 6.76 5.26 -3.67
C ALA A 47 7.10 3.85 -3.17
N ARG A 48 8.15 3.73 -2.34
CA ARG A 48 8.67 2.44 -1.83
C ARG A 48 7.63 1.68 -1.00
N LYS A 49 7.44 0.40 -1.34
CA LYS A 49 6.53 -0.54 -0.67
C LYS A 49 7.33 -1.75 -0.18
N ILE A 50 7.01 -2.21 1.02
CA ILE A 50 7.55 -3.44 1.62
C ILE A 50 6.32 -4.29 1.97
N VAL A 51 6.31 -5.55 1.57
CA VAL A 51 5.21 -6.51 1.77
C VAL A 51 5.65 -7.61 2.72
#